data_AF-A0A3A3FVT7-F1
#
_entry.id   AF-A0A3A3FVT7-F1
#
_cell.length_a   1.000
_cell.length_b   1.000
_cell.length_c   1.000
_cell.angle_alpha   90.00
_cell.angle_beta   90.00
_cell.angle_gamma   90.00
#
_symmetry.space_group_name_H-M   'P 1'
#
loop_
_entity.id
_entity.type
_entity.pdbx_description
1 polymer ?
#
loop_
_entity_poly.entity_id
_entity_poly.type
_entity_poly.pdbx_seq_one_letter_code
_entity_poly.pdbx_strand_id
1 'polypeptide(L)'
;MKTTVGSDQGIRVRRRAVLRQLAVAPLADPSAREIVRTRHHERPMLIGDQRGPAMMAKAPVINHTDAELTMLENLVGRRPPFQGISYPYQS
;
A
#
# COMPACT_ATOMS: atom_id res chain seq x y z
N MET A 1 -44.96 7.23 34.26
CA MET A 1 -43.98 8.07 33.54
C MET A 1 -42.93 7.15 32.93
N LYS A 2 -42.87 7.05 31.60
CA LYS A 2 -41.81 6.33 30.88
C LYS A 2 -40.75 7.37 30.52
N THR A 3 -39.54 7.20 31.02
CA THR A 3 -38.40 8.02 30.59
C THR A 3 -37.59 7.22 29.59
N THR A 4 -37.47 7.77 28.39
CA THR A 4 -36.89 7.17 27.20
C THR A 4 -35.48 7.71 26.99
N VAL A 5 -34.55 6.78 26.73
CA VAL A 5 -33.34 6.86 25.89
C VAL A 5 -32.12 7.64 26.39
N GLY A 6 -30.99 6.93 26.34
CA GLY A 6 -29.64 7.47 26.28
C GLY A 6 -28.63 6.35 25.98
N SER A 7 -28.80 5.63 24.87
CA SER A 7 -27.76 4.70 24.39
C SER A 7 -26.70 5.52 23.66
N ASP A 8 -25.61 5.82 24.35
CA ASP A 8 -24.38 6.38 23.79
C ASP A 8 -23.72 5.35 22.86
N GLN A 9 -24.18 5.29 21.61
CA GLN A 9 -23.57 4.50 20.56
C GLN A 9 -22.34 5.24 20.05
N GLY A 10 -21.23 5.10 20.77
CA GLY A 10 -19.92 5.56 20.35
C GLY A 10 -19.61 5.10 18.93
N ILE A 11 -19.52 6.05 18.00
CA ILE A 11 -19.17 5.81 16.61
C ILE A 11 -17.76 5.22 16.57
N ARG A 12 -17.66 3.90 16.42
CA ARG A 12 -16.39 3.24 16.10
C ARG A 12 -16.02 3.58 14.67
N VAL A 13 -15.25 4.67 14.49
CA VAL A 13 -14.61 5.00 13.22
C VAL A 13 -13.61 3.89 12.89
N ARG A 14 -14.06 2.89 12.15
CA ARG A 14 -13.20 1.88 11.52
C ARG A 14 -12.37 2.62 10.47
N ARG A 15 -11.18 3.11 10.85
CA ARG A 15 -10.21 3.66 9.87
C ARG A 15 -9.85 2.51 8.93
N ARG A 16 -10.46 2.49 7.74
CA ARG A 16 -10.21 1.49 6.71
C ARG A 16 -8.83 1.82 6.13
N ALA A 17 -7.87 0.91 6.28
CA ALA A 17 -6.58 1.02 5.61
C ALA A 17 -6.83 1.24 4.10
N VAL A 18 -6.31 2.33 3.55
CA VAL A 18 -6.43 2.63 2.11
C VAL A 18 -5.50 1.68 1.35
N LEU A 19 -6.05 0.64 0.75
CA LEU A 19 -5.37 -0.21 -0.24
C LEU A 19 -5.28 0.56 -1.56
N ARG A 20 -4.07 0.70 -2.10
CA ARG A 20 -3.86 1.23 -3.45
C ARG A 20 -4.06 0.09 -4.44
N GLN A 21 -4.78 0.36 -5.52
CA GLN A 21 -4.98 -0.59 -6.62
C GLN A 21 -4.55 0.05 -7.94
N LEU A 22 -3.76 -0.68 -8.73
CA LEU A 22 -3.33 -0.27 -10.06
C LEU A 22 -3.51 -1.42 -11.04
N ALA A 23 -3.94 -1.12 -12.26
CA ALA A 23 -3.87 -2.06 -13.37
C ALA A 23 -2.55 -1.85 -14.12
N VAL A 24 -1.76 -2.91 -14.29
CA VAL A 24 -0.52 -2.91 -15.04
C VAL A 24 -0.67 -3.85 -16.23
N ALA A 25 -0.32 -3.40 -17.42
CA ALA A 25 -0.27 -4.21 -18.62
C ALA A 25 1.06 -3.94 -19.35
N PRO A 26 1.89 -4.97 -19.60
CA PRO A 26 3.13 -4.80 -20.34
C PRO A 26 2.81 -4.50 -21.81
N LEU A 27 3.59 -3.61 -22.43
CA LEU A 27 3.38 -3.26 -23.83
C LEU A 27 3.63 -4.44 -24.78
N ALA A 28 4.56 -5.32 -24.42
CA ALA A 28 4.91 -6.51 -25.20
C ALA A 28 3.80 -7.58 -25.24
N ASP A 29 2.91 -7.59 -24.24
CA ASP A 29 1.75 -8.47 -24.19
C ASP A 29 0.65 -7.86 -23.30
N PRO A 30 -0.22 -6.98 -23.85
CA PRO A 30 -1.29 -6.36 -23.09
C PRO A 30 -2.29 -7.34 -22.48
N SER A 31 -2.34 -8.59 -22.97
CA SER A 31 -3.20 -9.64 -22.42
C SER A 31 -2.73 -10.17 -21.07
N ALA A 32 -1.44 -9.99 -20.75
CA ALA A 32 -0.85 -10.33 -19.45
C ALA A 32 -1.16 -9.28 -18.35
N ARG A 33 -2.26 -8.53 -18.51
CA ARG A 33 -2.68 -7.49 -17.56
C ARG A 33 -2.89 -8.08 -16.17
N GLU A 34 -2.41 -7.35 -15.16
CA GLU A 34 -2.59 -7.69 -13.77
C GLU A 34 -3.14 -6.52 -12.93
N ILE A 35 -3.93 -6.84 -11.92
CA ILE A 35 -4.34 -5.90 -10.87
C ILE A 35 -3.39 -6.04 -9.67
N VAL A 36 -2.60 -4.99 -9.43
CA VAL A 36 -1.70 -4.88 -8.29
C VAL A 36 -2.42 -4.19 -7.14
N ARG A 37 -2.37 -4.80 -5.95
CA ARG A 37 -2.86 -4.20 -4.71
C ARG A 37 -1.73 -4.11 -3.70
N THR A 38 -1.44 -2.90 -3.22
CA THR A 38 -0.37 -2.64 -2.25
C THR A 38 -0.81 -1.62 -1.22
N ARG A 39 -0.13 -1.58 -0.08
CA ARG A 39 -0.26 -0.47 0.88
C ARG A 39 0.93 0.46 0.73
N HIS A 40 2.11 -0.12 0.51
CA HIS A 40 3.36 0.55 0.23
C HIS A 40 4.02 -0.07 -1.02
N HIS A 41 5.24 -0.60 -0.89
CA HIS A 41 6.07 -1.12 -1.97
C HIS A 41 6.18 -2.65 -1.96
N GLU A 42 5.15 -3.38 -1.51
CA GLU A 42 5.20 -4.84 -1.31
C GLU A 42 5.27 -5.65 -2.62
N ARG A 43 4.94 -5.03 -3.77
CA ARG A 43 4.93 -5.69 -5.07
C ARG A 43 5.79 -4.99 -6.12
N PRO A 44 7.12 -4.94 -5.92
CA PRO A 44 8.04 -4.34 -6.86
C PRO A 44 8.26 -5.27 -8.05
N MET A 45 8.30 -4.73 -9.26
CA MET A 45 8.28 -5.52 -10.48
C MET A 45 9.14 -4.90 -11.59
N LEU A 46 9.87 -5.74 -12.31
CA LEU A 46 10.48 -5.43 -13.60
C LEU A 46 9.47 -5.73 -14.70
N ILE A 47 9.37 -4.81 -15.67
CA ILE A 47 8.52 -4.98 -16.85
C ILE A 47 9.42 -5.03 -18.08
N GLY A 48 9.51 -6.21 -18.69
CA GLY A 48 10.29 -6.44 -19.91
C GLY A 48 9.58 -5.92 -21.15
N ASP A 49 10.38 -5.64 -22.18
CA ASP A 49 9.95 -5.19 -23.51
C ASP A 49 9.66 -6.35 -24.49
N GLN A 50 9.97 -7.58 -24.07
CA GLN A 50 9.73 -8.80 -24.84
C GLN A 50 8.76 -9.73 -24.13
N ARG A 51 7.98 -10.48 -24.92
CA ARG A 51 7.07 -11.49 -24.40
C ARG A 51 7.85 -12.68 -23.84
N GLY A 52 7.50 -13.13 -22.65
CA GLY A 52 8.10 -14.32 -22.04
C GLY A 52 8.01 -14.35 -20.51
N PRO A 53 8.60 -15.37 -19.87
CA PRO A 53 8.51 -15.59 -18.42
C PRO A 53 9.08 -14.44 -17.57
N ALA A 54 10.07 -13.70 -18.10
CA ALA A 54 10.69 -12.56 -17.43
C ALA A 54 9.98 -11.22 -17.66
N MET A 55 8.92 -11.19 -18.47
CA MET A 55 8.23 -9.95 -18.87
C MET A 55 7.59 -9.21 -17.69
N MET A 56 7.15 -9.93 -16.65
CA MET A 56 6.63 -9.36 -15.40
C MET A 56 7.22 -10.14 -14.24
N ALA A 57 8.40 -9.73 -13.78
CA ALA A 57 9.17 -10.43 -12.76
C ALA A 57 9.33 -9.60 -11.48
N LYS A 58 9.44 -10.27 -10.32
CA LYS A 58 9.71 -9.57 -9.05
C LYS A 58 11.03 -8.79 -9.15
N ALA A 59 11.01 -7.50 -8.84
CA ALA A 59 12.24 -6.71 -8.80
C ALA A 59 13.01 -6.97 -7.48
N PRO A 60 14.34 -7.06 -7.52
CA PRO A 60 15.18 -7.37 -6.35
C PRO A 60 15.42 -6.12 -5.48
N VAL A 61 14.35 -5.39 -5.16
CA VAL A 61 14.45 -4.23 -4.25
C VAL A 61 14.27 -4.69 -2.80
N ILE A 62 15.08 -4.13 -1.92
CA ILE A 62 14.95 -4.32 -0.48
C ILE A 62 14.05 -3.21 0.04
N ASN A 63 13.01 -3.59 0.79
CA ASN A 63 12.11 -2.64 1.39
C ASN A 63 12.62 -2.22 2.79
N HIS A 64 12.30 -0.99 3.18
CA HIS A 64 12.57 -0.47 4.52
C HIS A 64 11.28 -0.53 5.35
N THR A 65 11.40 -0.53 6.67
CA THR A 65 10.23 -0.38 7.55
C THR A 65 9.73 1.07 7.57
N ASP A 66 8.47 1.28 7.98
CA ASP A 66 7.90 2.63 8.12
C ASP A 66 8.71 3.49 9.11
N ALA A 67 9.27 2.88 10.17
CA ALA A 67 10.09 3.56 11.16
C ALA A 67 11.43 4.01 10.57
N GLU A 68 12.10 3.14 9.80
CA GLU A 68 13.35 3.47 9.11
C GLU A 68 13.16 4.58 8.09
N LEU A 69 12.15 4.50 7.22
CA LEU A 69 11.86 5.56 6.26
C LEU A 69 11.53 6.88 6.95
N THR A 70 10.80 6.85 8.06
CA THR A 70 10.51 8.05 8.86
C THR A 70 11.80 8.68 9.39
N MET A 71 12.72 7.88 9.94
CA MET A 71 14.02 8.36 10.40
C MET A 71 14.82 8.99 9.25
N LEU A 72 14.95 8.31 8.12
CA LEU A 72 15.76 8.75 6.98
C LEU A 72 15.23 10.06 6.36
N GLU A 73 13.92 10.18 6.19
CA GLU A 73 13.28 11.39 5.67
C GLU A 73 13.46 12.58 6.64
N ASN A 74 13.32 12.34 7.96
CA ASN A 74 13.51 13.37 8.98
C ASN A 74 14.95 13.91 9.00
N LEU A 75 15.97 13.08 8.75
CA LEU A 75 17.38 13.51 8.70
C LEU A 75 17.63 14.58 7.61
N VAL A 76 16.79 14.63 6.58
CA VAL A 76 16.86 15.63 5.50
C VAL A 76 15.70 16.62 5.55
N GLY A 77 15.00 16.73 6.68
CA GLY A 77 13.91 17.69 6.89
C GLY A 77 12.62 17.39 6.13
N ARG A 78 12.44 16.14 5.66
CA ARG A 78 11.23 15.67 4.96
C ARG A 78 10.37 14.80 5.88
N ARG A 79 9.16 14.48 5.43
CA ARG A 79 8.22 13.60 6.13
C ARG A 79 7.58 12.62 5.14
N PRO A 80 7.56 11.31 5.44
CA PRO A 80 6.88 10.37 4.58
C PRO A 80 5.36 10.64 4.52
N PRO A 81 4.71 10.45 3.36
CA PRO A 81 3.27 10.69 3.20
C PRO A 81 2.38 9.73 4.01
N PHE A 82 2.95 8.66 4.57
CA PHE A 82 2.27 7.70 5.45
C PHE A 82 2.52 7.97 6.94
N GLN A 83 3.39 8.92 7.30
CA GLN A 83 3.69 9.23 8.70
C GLN A 83 2.42 9.72 9.41
N GLY A 84 2.02 9.04 10.49
CA GLY A 84 0.74 9.29 11.20
C GLY A 84 -0.45 8.49 10.66
N ILE A 85 -0.29 7.77 9.54
CA ILE A 85 -1.25 6.82 8.99
C ILE A 85 -0.73 5.41 9.31
N SER A 86 -1.25 4.78 10.36
CA SER A 86 -0.83 3.42 10.72
C SER A 86 -1.46 2.39 9.78
N TYR A 87 -0.61 1.60 9.12
CA TYR A 87 -0.99 0.36 8.45
C TYR A 87 -0.47 -0.84 9.27
N PRO A 88 -1.28 -1.87 9.55
CA PRO A 88 -0.77 -3.04 10.28
C PRO A 88 0.28 -3.76 9.44
N TYR A 89 1.52 -3.79 9.93
CA TYR A 89 2.61 -4.57 9.34
C TYR A 89 2.26 -6.07 9.47
N GLN A 90 2.24 -6.80 8.36
CA GLN A 90 2.13 -8.27 8.40
C GLN A 90 3.55 -8.79 8.18
N SER A 91 4.08 -9.46 9.19
CA SER A 91 5.35 -10.20 9.16
C SER A 91 5.31 -11.35 8.18
#